data_AF-A0A7V3BH24-F1
#
_entry.id   AF-A0A7V3BH24-F1
#
_cell.length_a   1.000
_cell.length_b   1.000
_cell.length_c   1.000
_cell.angle_alpha   90.00
_cell.angle_beta   90.00
_cell.angle_gamma   90.00
#
_symmetry.space_group_name_H-M   'P 1'
#
loop_
_entity.id
_entity.type
_entity.pdbx_description
1 polymer ?
#
loop_
_entity_poly.entity_id
_entity_poly.type
_entity_poly.pdbx_seq_one_letter_code
_entity_poly.pdbx_strand_id
1 'polypeptide(L)' 'MAFVLADLNSVEGQAFAARHEVGNTTLVFFDATGRRIATLVGVQEESTLRERIRASFGL' A
#
# COMPACT_ATOMS: atom_id res chain seq x y z
N MET A 1 -14.44 1.92 1.26
CA MET A 1 -12.97 1.90 1.12
C MET A 1 -12.46 0.80 2.04
N ALA A 2 -11.81 -0.23 1.51
CA ALA A 2 -11.31 -1.35 2.30
C ALA A 2 -9.80 -1.18 2.54
N PHE A 3 -9.36 -1.37 3.77
CA PHE A 3 -7.95 -1.50 4.12
C PHE A 3 -7.67 -2.97 4.41
N VAL A 4 -6.62 -3.52 3.78
CA VAL A 4 -6.21 -4.91 3.98
C VAL A 4 -4.77 -4.92 4.44
N LEU A 5 -4.48 -5.68 5.50
CA LEU A 5 -3.13 -5.90 5.98
C LEU A 5 -2.55 -7.14 5.28
N ALA A 6 -1.41 -6.98 4.62
CA ALA A 6 -0.59 -8.11 4.21
C ALA A 6 0.32 -8.51 5.37
N ASP A 7 -0.06 -9.54 6.14
CA ASP A 7 0.78 -10.08 7.20
C ASP A 7 1.93 -10.89 6.59
N LEU A 8 3.14 -10.35 6.65
CA LEU A 8 4.33 -10.96 6.05
C LEU A 8 4.82 -12.22 6.82
N ASN A 9 4.17 -12.56 7.92
CA ASN A 9 4.36 -13.84 8.61
C ASN A 9 3.44 -14.95 8.05
N SER A 10 2.44 -14.62 7.23
CA SER A 10 1.59 -15.61 6.55
C SER A 10 2.08 -15.90 5.13
N VAL A 11 1.72 -17.07 4.60
CA VAL A 11 2.03 -17.47 3.23
C VAL A 11 1.41 -16.50 2.22
N GLU A 12 0.18 -16.05 2.48
CA GLU A 12 -0.56 -15.12 1.63
C GLU A 12 0.09 -13.74 1.61
N GLY A 13 0.51 -13.22 2.77
CA GLY A 13 1.18 -11.92 2.83
C GLY A 13 2.56 -11.96 2.17
N GLN A 14 3.32 -13.04 2.34
CA GLN A 14 4.58 -13.24 1.62
C GLN A 14 4.39 -13.33 0.11
N ALA A 15 3.37 -14.06 -0.35
CA ALA A 15 3.02 -14.15 -1.76
C ALA A 15 2.59 -12.79 -2.33
N PHE A 16 1.81 -12.02 -1.57
CA PHE A 16 1.42 -10.66 -1.93
C PHE A 16 2.63 -9.73 -2.06
N ALA A 17 3.53 -9.74 -1.06
CA ALA A 17 4.76 -8.95 -1.07
C ALA A 17 5.67 -9.28 -2.24
N ALA A 18 5.89 -10.58 -2.51
CA ALA A 18 6.67 -11.04 -3.65
C ALA A 18 6.05 -10.62 -4.98
N ARG A 19 4.73 -10.81 -5.14
CA ARG A 19 4.00 -10.42 -6.36
C ARG A 19 4.07 -8.93 -6.67
N HIS A 20 4.10 -8.10 -5.64
CA HIS A 20 4.11 -6.64 -5.78
C HIS A 20 5.50 -6.02 -5.58
N GLU A 21 6.52 -6.83 -5.33
CA GLU A 21 7.91 -6.41 -5.09
C GLU A 21 8.00 -5.36 -3.96
N VAL A 22 7.29 -5.61 -2.85
CA VAL A 22 7.27 -4.72 -1.68
C VAL A 22 7.73 -5.45 -0.42
N GLY A 23 8.21 -4.69 0.56
CA GLY A 23 8.66 -5.20 1.85
C GLY A 23 7.86 -4.65 3.02
N ASN A 24 8.43 -4.80 4.22
CA ASN A 24 7.87 -4.27 5.46
C ASN A 24 7.54 -2.78 5.36
N THR A 25 6.54 -2.34 6.14
CA THR A 25 6.20 -0.92 6.29
C THR A 25 5.99 -0.23 4.94
N THR A 26 5.14 -0.84 4.11
CA THR A 26 4.80 -0.32 2.78
C THR A 26 3.29 -0.26 2.62
N LEU A 27 2.79 0.86 2.11
CA LEU A 27 1.42 0.98 1.63
C LEU A 27 1.41 0.82 0.11
N VAL A 28 0.49 -0.01 -0.39
CA VAL A 28 0.25 -0.19 -1.81
C VAL A 28 -1.19 0.21 -2.10
N PHE A 29 -1.35 1.10 -3.06
CA PHE A 29 -2.65 1.63 -3.44
C PHE A 29 -3.11 1.01 -4.75
N PHE A 30 -4.38 0.62 -4.81
CA PHE A 30 -5.02 0.03 -5.98
C PHE A 30 -6.26 0.83 -6.35
N ASP A 31 -6.53 0.95 -7.65
CA ASP A 31 -7.81 1.47 -8.13
C ASP A 31 -8.92 0.40 -8.05
N ALA A 32 -10.15 0.78 -8.38
CA ALA A 32 -11.32 -0.12 -8.32
C ALA A 32 -11.23 -1.34 -9.24
N THR A 33 -10.31 -1.34 -10.22
CA THR A 33 -10.06 -2.48 -11.13
C THR A 33 -9.01 -3.44 -10.57
N GLY A 34 -8.39 -3.11 -9.43
CA GLY A 34 -7.29 -3.87 -8.85
C GLY A 34 -5.93 -3.53 -9.44
N ARG A 35 -5.82 -2.47 -10.25
CA ARG A 35 -4.53 -2.01 -10.78
C ARG A 35 -3.81 -1.19 -9.72
N ARG A 36 -2.53 -1.48 -9.50
CA ARG A 36 -1.66 -0.72 -8.60
C ARG A 36 -1.44 0.68 -9.17
N ILE A 37 -1.70 1.71 -8.35
CA ILE A 37 -1.57 3.12 -8.75
C ILE A 37 -0.47 3.86 -8.02
N ALA A 38 -0.10 3.43 -6.82
CA ALA A 38 0.98 4.03 -6.05
C ALA A 38 1.56 3.07 -5.02
N THR A 39 2.78 3.39 -4.57
CA THR A 39 3.48 2.70 -3.48
C THR A 39 4.13 3.74 -2.59
N LEU A 40 3.99 3.58 -1.29
CA LEU A 40 4.60 4.44 -0.29
C LEU A 40 5.37 3.60 0.71
N VAL A 41 6.68 3.82 0.76
CA VAL A 41 7.61 3.03 1.57
C VAL A 41 7.99 3.80 2.82
N GLY A 42 8.03 3.09 3.95
CA GLY A 42 8.47 3.62 5.24
C GLY A 42 7.38 4.37 6.01
N VAL A 43 7.71 4.68 7.26
CA VAL A 43 6.85 5.49 8.13
C VAL A 43 6.85 6.94 7.64
N GLN A 44 5.69 7.59 7.71
CA GLN A 44 5.51 8.99 7.33
C GLN A 44 4.84 9.74 8.48
N GLU A 45 5.15 11.03 8.59
CA GLU A 45 4.36 11.96 9.41
C GLU A 45 2.91 12.00 8.93
N GLU A 46 1.97 12.17 9.85
CA GLU A 46 0.53 12.07 9.55
C GLU A 46 0.08 13.04 8.44
N SER A 47 0.55 14.29 8.48
CA SER A 47 0.23 15.31 7.47
C SER A 47 0.73 14.90 6.08
N THR A 48 1.99 14.47 5.99
CA THR A 48 2.61 13.98 4.76
C THR A 48 1.89 12.74 4.22
N LEU A 49 1.53 11.79 5.09
CA LEU A 49 0.79 10.60 4.70
C LEU A 49 -0.57 10.96 4.09
N ARG A 50 -1.29 11.88 4.73
CA ARG A 50 -2.60 12.36 4.28
C ARG A 50 -2.51 13.00 2.90
N GLU A 51 -1.54 13.88 2.66
CA GLU A 51 -1.34 14.53 1.37
C GLU A 51 -0.99 13.52 0.27
N ARG A 52 -0.10 12.57 0.55
CA ARG A 52 0.29 11.53 -0.42
C ARG A 52 -0.87 10.62 -0.79
N ILE A 53 -1.72 10.26 0.17
CA ILE A 53 -2.93 9.48 -0.10
C ILE A 53 -3.85 10.27 -1.03
N ARG A 54 -4.14 11.53 -0.72
CA ARG A 54 -5.00 12.38 -1.56
C ARG A 54 -4.47 12.51 -2.98
N ALA A 55 -3.19 12.81 -3.13
CA ALA A 55 -2.53 12.91 -4.43
C ALA A 55 -2.61 11.59 -5.24
N SER A 56 -2.47 10.44 -4.57
CA SER A 56 -2.52 9.13 -5.23
C SER A 56 -3.90 8.78 -5.79
N PHE A 57 -4.97 9.29 -5.18
CA PHE A 57 -6.35 9.03 -5.59
C PHE A 57 -7.03 10.22 -6.30
N GLY A 58 -6.34 11.36 -6.46
CA GLY A 58 -6.90 12.58 -7.07
C GLY A 58 -7.97 13.27 -6.22
N LEU A 59 -7.80 13.29 -4.90
CA LEU A 59 -8.74 13.85 -3.89
C LEU A 59 -8.25 15.17 -3.26
#